data_AF-U6D470-F1
#
_entry.id   AF-U6D470-F1
#
_cell.length_a   1.000
_cell.length_b   1.000
_cell.length_c   1.000
_cell.angle_alpha   90.00
_cell.angle_beta   90.00
_cell.angle_gamma   90.00
#
_symmetry.space_group_name_H-M   'P 1'
#
loop_
_entity.id
_entity.type
_entity.pdbx_description
1 polymer ?
#
loop_
_entity_poly.entity_id
_entity_poly.type
_entity_poly.pdbx_seq_one_letter_code
_entity_poly.pdbx_strand_id
1 'polypeptide(L)'
;ENEQSLLEYLEKQRSRIGCRTIVYWGIGRNRYQLEIPENFITRNLPEEYELKSTKKGCKRYWTKTIEKKLANLINAEERRDISLKDCMRRLFYNFDKNYKDWQSAVECIAVLDVLLCLANYSRGGDGPMCRPVILLPEEGTPPFLDLRGSRHPCITKTFFGDDFIPNDILIGCEEEEENGKAYCVLVTGPNMGGKSTLMRQAGLLAVMAQMGCYIPAEVCRLTPIDRVFTRLGASDRIMSG
;
A
#
# COMPACT_ATOMS: atom_id res chain seq x y z
N GLU A 1 -27.59 32.30 14.23
CA GLU A 1 -28.88 32.87 13.77
C GLU A 1 -29.91 31.83 13.33
N ASN A 2 -29.76 31.12 12.21
CA ASN A 2 -30.81 30.21 11.70
C ASN A 2 -31.14 29.04 12.66
N GLU A 3 -30.13 28.41 13.25
CA GLU A 3 -30.30 27.30 14.19
C GLU A 3 -30.86 27.78 15.54
N GLN A 4 -30.36 28.92 16.05
CA GLN A 4 -30.91 29.58 17.24
C GLN A 4 -32.40 29.93 17.06
N SER A 5 -32.79 30.38 15.86
CA SER A 5 -34.18 30.69 15.55
C SER A 5 -35.10 29.46 15.50
N LEU A 6 -34.54 28.27 15.22
CA LEU A 6 -35.26 26.99 15.34
C LEU A 6 -35.38 26.58 16.81
N LEU A 7 -34.32 26.74 17.62
CA LEU A 7 -34.36 26.47 19.06
C LEU A 7 -35.38 27.36 19.79
N GLU A 8 -35.44 28.65 19.47
CA GLU A 8 -36.47 29.57 19.99
C GLU A 8 -37.87 29.13 19.59
N TYR A 9 -38.04 28.62 18.37
CA TYR A 9 -39.32 28.12 17.89
C TYR A 9 -39.76 26.84 18.62
N LEU A 10 -38.83 25.97 19.01
CA LEU A 10 -39.10 24.80 19.85
C LEU A 10 -39.69 25.21 21.19
N GLU A 11 -39.08 26.18 21.87
CA GLU A 11 -39.57 26.68 23.17
C GLU A 11 -40.96 27.32 23.04
N LYS A 12 -41.19 28.04 21.94
CA LYS A 12 -42.52 28.57 21.62
C LYS A 12 -43.57 27.46 21.48
N GLN A 13 -43.25 26.35 20.81
CA GLN A 13 -44.19 25.22 20.68
C GLN A 13 -44.36 24.44 21.99
N ARG A 14 -43.30 24.29 22.81
CA ARG A 14 -43.39 23.70 24.15
C ARG A 14 -44.42 24.42 25.02
N SER A 15 -44.38 25.75 24.99
CA SER A 15 -45.33 26.59 25.72
C SER A 15 -46.75 26.52 25.13
N ARG A 16 -46.88 26.51 23.80
CA ARG A 16 -48.18 26.49 23.11
C ARG A 16 -48.95 25.18 23.29
N ILE A 17 -48.25 24.04 23.33
CA ILE A 17 -48.85 22.71 23.51
C ILE A 17 -48.96 22.35 25.00
N GLY A 18 -48.26 23.07 25.88
CA GLY A 18 -48.19 22.76 27.31
C GLY A 18 -47.35 21.52 27.61
N CYS A 19 -46.45 21.15 26.70
CA CYS A 19 -45.63 19.95 26.80
C CYS A 19 -44.15 20.31 26.72
N ARG A 20 -43.44 20.26 27.87
CA ARG A 20 -42.01 20.56 27.94
C ARG A 20 -41.12 19.45 27.36
N THR A 21 -41.65 18.25 27.19
CA THR A 21 -40.89 17.08 26.70
C THR A 21 -40.78 17.02 25.18
N ILE A 22 -41.31 18.01 24.44
CA ILE A 22 -41.17 18.07 22.98
C ILE A 22 -39.69 18.31 22.65
N VAL A 23 -39.15 17.48 21.75
CA VAL A 23 -37.77 17.57 21.27
C VAL A 23 -37.76 17.50 19.75
N TYR A 24 -36.77 18.14 19.13
CA TYR A 24 -36.55 17.98 17.70
C TYR A 24 -36.01 16.59 17.36
N TRP A 25 -36.53 16.01 16.29
CA TRP A 25 -36.09 14.71 15.78
C TRP A 25 -35.88 14.75 14.26
N GLY A 26 -35.04 13.85 13.76
CA GLY A 26 -34.84 13.60 12.33
C GLY A 26 -33.40 13.85 11.86
N ILE A 27 -33.10 13.46 10.63
CA ILE A 27 -31.78 13.59 9.97
C ILE A 27 -31.92 14.07 8.52
N GLY A 28 -30.85 14.66 7.98
CA GLY A 28 -30.83 15.18 6.61
C GLY A 28 -31.93 16.22 6.32
N ARG A 29 -32.70 16.00 5.25
CA ARG A 29 -33.84 16.85 4.85
C ARG A 29 -35.07 16.72 5.76
N ASN A 30 -35.11 15.68 6.60
CA ASN A 30 -36.22 15.40 7.50
C ASN A 30 -35.93 15.82 8.96
N ARG A 31 -34.94 16.69 9.19
CA ARG A 31 -34.57 17.22 10.53
C ARG A 31 -35.64 18.15 11.10
N TYR A 32 -35.55 18.42 12.40
CA TYR A 32 -36.39 19.37 13.13
C TYR A 32 -37.89 19.03 13.13
N GLN A 33 -38.25 17.74 13.10
CA GLN A 33 -39.61 17.30 13.40
C GLN A 33 -39.90 17.49 14.88
N LEU A 34 -41.07 18.02 15.22
CA LEU A 34 -41.53 18.12 16.61
C LEU A 34 -42.01 16.74 17.06
N GLU A 35 -41.24 16.05 17.92
CA GLU A 35 -41.67 14.78 18.52
C GLU A 35 -42.57 15.08 19.73
N ILE A 36 -43.86 14.78 19.59
CA ILE A 36 -44.89 15.10 20.58
C ILE A 36 -45.46 13.78 21.14
N PRO A 37 -45.51 13.57 22.47
CA PRO A 37 -46.12 12.39 23.05
C PRO A 37 -47.63 12.32 22.78
N GLU A 38 -48.15 11.12 22.52
CA GLU A 38 -49.53 10.91 22.06
C GLU A 38 -50.60 11.42 23.03
N ASN A 39 -50.27 11.46 24.33
CA ASN A 39 -51.13 11.97 25.39
C ASN A 39 -51.53 13.44 25.21
N PHE A 40 -50.75 14.23 24.46
CA PHE A 40 -50.98 15.67 24.24
C PHE A 40 -51.64 16.00 22.89
N ILE A 41 -51.99 14.98 22.09
CA ILE A 41 -52.39 15.13 20.67
C ILE A 41 -53.91 15.26 20.48
N THR A 42 -54.72 14.88 21.46
CA THR A 42 -56.13 14.53 21.24
C THR A 42 -57.14 15.68 21.27
N ARG A 43 -56.78 16.94 21.57
CA ARG A 43 -57.78 18.03 21.61
C ARG A 43 -57.44 19.39 21.00
N ASN A 44 -56.18 19.76 20.72
CA ASN A 44 -55.84 21.18 20.44
C ASN A 44 -54.70 21.42 19.43
N LEU A 45 -54.35 20.46 18.56
CA LEU A 45 -53.32 20.72 17.55
C LEU A 45 -53.90 21.58 16.42
N PRO A 46 -53.34 22.77 16.13
CA PRO A 46 -53.78 23.59 15.01
C PRO A 46 -53.54 22.87 13.67
N GLU A 47 -54.32 23.21 12.64
CA GLU A 47 -54.21 22.63 11.28
C GLU A 47 -52.85 22.84 10.61
N GLU A 48 -52.00 23.72 11.18
CA GLU A 48 -50.65 23.97 10.66
C GLU A 48 -49.66 22.81 10.91
N TYR A 49 -50.04 21.78 11.67
CA TYR A 49 -49.20 20.63 12.03
C TYR A 49 -49.42 19.46 11.07
N GLU A 50 -48.46 19.26 10.16
CA GLU A 50 -48.44 18.13 9.23
C GLU A 50 -47.71 16.92 9.82
N LEU A 51 -48.39 15.78 9.91
CA LEU A 51 -47.80 14.53 10.37
C LEU A 51 -46.77 14.01 9.36
N LYS A 52 -45.54 13.74 9.80
CA LYS A 52 -44.45 13.19 8.94
C LYS A 52 -44.11 11.75 9.27
N SER A 53 -44.11 11.39 10.55
CA SER A 53 -43.86 10.01 10.97
C SER A 53 -44.47 9.71 12.34
N THR A 54 -44.60 8.43 12.66
CA THR A 54 -45.14 7.94 13.93
C THR A 54 -44.14 7.01 14.60
N LYS A 55 -44.10 7.03 15.93
CA LYS A 55 -43.34 6.12 16.79
C LYS A 55 -44.27 5.67 17.92
N LYS A 56 -44.08 4.46 18.45
CA LYS A 56 -44.91 3.99 19.58
C LYS A 56 -44.82 5.01 20.75
N GLY A 57 -45.94 5.65 21.08
CA GLY A 57 -46.04 6.67 22.13
C GLY A 57 -45.82 8.13 21.71
N CYS A 58 -45.34 8.41 20.48
CA CYS A 58 -45.10 9.77 19.99
C CYS A 58 -45.45 9.93 18.50
N LYS A 59 -45.97 11.09 18.10
CA LYS A 59 -46.16 11.46 16.69
C LYS A 59 -45.28 12.66 16.35
N ARG A 60 -44.81 12.71 15.11
CA ARG A 60 -43.82 13.71 14.66
C ARG A 60 -44.39 14.59 13.58
N TYR A 61 -44.26 15.91 13.79
CA TYR A 61 -44.91 16.91 12.97
C TYR A 61 -43.96 17.97 12.42
N TRP A 62 -44.36 18.56 11.30
CA TRP A 62 -43.82 19.83 10.81
C TRP A 62 -44.88 20.91 10.81
N THR A 63 -44.44 22.14 11.03
CA THR A 63 -45.26 23.33 10.77
C THR A 63 -44.76 24.02 9.52
N LYS A 64 -45.62 24.81 8.87
CA LYS A 64 -45.24 25.68 7.73
C LYS A 64 -44.06 26.61 8.06
N THR A 65 -43.86 26.94 9.34
CA THR A 65 -42.71 27.75 9.78
C THR A 65 -41.42 26.93 9.84
N ILE A 66 -41.48 25.69 10.34
CA ILE A 66 -40.33 24.78 10.35
C ILE A 66 -39.85 24.53 8.93
N GLU A 67 -40.76 24.27 8.00
CA GLU A 67 -40.41 24.05 6.59
C GLU A 67 -39.66 25.24 5.97
N LYS A 68 -40.18 26.47 6.15
CA LYS A 68 -39.51 27.70 5.66
C LYS A 68 -38.14 27.94 6.31
N LYS A 69 -38.04 27.77 7.64
CA LYS A 69 -36.77 27.95 8.37
C LYS A 69 -35.75 26.87 8.00
N LEU A 70 -36.20 25.63 7.81
CA LEU A 70 -35.36 24.52 7.40
C LEU A 70 -34.81 24.73 5.99
N ALA A 71 -35.63 25.22 5.05
CA ALA A 71 -35.16 25.60 3.71
C ALA A 71 -34.06 26.67 3.77
N ASN A 72 -34.24 27.72 4.61
CA ASN A 72 -33.21 28.75 4.81
C ASN A 72 -31.93 28.19 5.45
N LEU A 73 -32.07 27.27 6.42
CA LEU A 73 -30.93 26.61 7.06
C LEU A 73 -30.16 25.76 6.05
N ILE A 74 -30.85 24.95 5.25
CA ILE A 74 -30.23 24.12 4.19
C ILE A 74 -29.48 25.00 3.20
N ASN A 75 -30.09 26.08 2.72
CA ASN A 75 -29.43 27.02 1.81
C ASN A 75 -28.17 27.65 2.43
N ALA A 76 -28.17 27.92 3.74
CA ALA A 76 -27.01 28.44 4.46
C ALA A 76 -25.93 27.36 4.65
N GLU A 77 -26.32 26.13 4.97
CA GLU A 77 -25.41 24.97 5.06
C GLU A 77 -24.73 24.72 3.70
N GLU A 78 -25.48 24.74 2.59
CA GLU A 78 -24.93 24.56 1.23
C GLU A 78 -23.92 25.66 0.88
N ARG A 79 -24.21 26.93 1.18
CA ARG A 79 -23.27 28.04 0.97
C ARG A 79 -22.00 27.89 1.80
N ARG A 80 -22.14 27.46 3.06
CA ARG A 80 -20.99 27.19 3.94
C ARG A 80 -20.16 26.06 3.36
N ASP A 81 -20.76 24.97 2.92
CA ASP A 81 -20.04 23.80 2.41
C ASP A 81 -19.31 24.11 1.09
N ILE A 82 -19.89 24.94 0.21
CA ILE A 82 -19.19 25.49 -0.96
C ILE A 82 -17.96 26.30 -0.54
N SER A 83 -18.12 27.17 0.47
CA SER A 83 -17.03 28.02 0.97
C SER A 83 -15.92 27.20 1.63
N LEU A 84 -16.28 26.17 2.41
CA LEU A 84 -15.34 25.24 3.03
C LEU A 84 -14.59 24.43 1.98
N LYS A 85 -15.27 23.99 0.92
CA LYS A 85 -14.62 23.28 -0.19
C LYS A 85 -13.60 24.15 -0.91
N ASP A 86 -13.90 25.43 -1.18
CA ASP A 86 -12.92 26.35 -1.77
C ASP A 86 -11.78 26.67 -0.79
N CYS A 87 -12.07 26.84 0.50
CA CYS A 87 -11.04 27.02 1.53
C CYS A 87 -10.06 25.83 1.56
N MET A 88 -10.60 24.61 1.60
CA MET A 88 -9.80 23.38 1.57
C MET A 88 -8.99 23.25 0.28
N ARG A 89 -9.58 23.57 -0.88
CA ARG A 89 -8.88 23.61 -2.17
C ARG A 89 -7.70 24.58 -2.14
N ARG A 90 -7.86 25.78 -1.56
CA ARG A 90 -6.79 26.77 -1.42
C ARG A 90 -5.69 26.29 -0.48
N LEU A 91 -6.04 25.59 0.60
CA LEU A 91 -5.05 24.98 1.51
C LEU A 91 -4.23 23.91 0.80
N PHE A 92 -4.86 22.99 0.08
CA PHE A 92 -4.15 21.97 -0.71
C PHE A 92 -3.29 22.59 -1.81
N TYR A 93 -3.79 23.61 -2.50
CA TYR A 93 -3.00 24.34 -3.48
C TYR A 93 -1.79 25.03 -2.84
N ASN A 94 -1.92 25.55 -1.62
CA ASN A 94 -0.79 26.15 -0.89
C ASN A 94 0.25 25.09 -0.48
N PHE A 95 -0.20 23.92 -0.03
CA PHE A 95 0.66 22.77 0.29
C PHE A 95 1.45 22.30 -0.94
N ASP A 96 0.78 22.19 -2.09
CA ASP A 96 1.36 21.75 -3.37
C ASP A 96 2.46 22.69 -3.90
N LYS A 97 2.48 23.96 -3.48
CA LYS A 97 3.56 24.89 -3.87
C LYS A 97 4.95 24.39 -3.47
N ASN A 98 5.03 23.57 -2.42
CA ASN A 98 6.30 23.02 -1.94
C ASN A 98 6.57 21.58 -2.40
N TYR A 99 5.96 21.14 -3.51
CA TYR A 99 6.06 19.75 -3.99
C TYR A 99 7.50 19.24 -4.17
N LYS A 100 8.45 20.11 -4.52
CA LYS A 100 9.86 19.71 -4.74
C LYS A 100 10.52 19.18 -3.46
N ASP A 101 10.28 19.86 -2.34
CA ASP A 101 10.83 19.45 -1.05
C ASP A 101 10.12 18.18 -0.54
N TRP A 102 8.80 18.09 -0.74
CA TRP A 102 8.05 16.89 -0.38
C TRP A 102 8.51 15.67 -1.18
N GLN A 103 8.67 15.84 -2.50
CA GLN A 103 9.09 14.76 -3.38
C GLN A 103 10.52 14.31 -3.08
N SER A 104 11.45 15.26 -2.91
CA SER A 104 12.84 14.92 -2.57
C SER A 104 12.95 14.24 -1.20
N ALA A 105 12.18 14.68 -0.20
CA ALA A 105 12.14 14.01 1.10
C ALA A 105 11.62 12.56 0.98
N VAL A 106 10.57 12.33 0.17
CA VAL A 106 10.05 10.99 -0.11
C VAL A 106 11.08 10.13 -0.82
N GLU A 107 11.77 10.66 -1.83
CA GLU A 107 12.82 9.95 -2.57
C GLU A 107 14.02 9.59 -1.67
N CYS A 108 14.48 10.52 -0.83
CA CYS A 108 15.54 10.24 0.13
C CYS A 108 15.17 9.13 1.11
N ILE A 109 13.95 9.16 1.65
CA ILE A 109 13.46 8.11 2.56
C ILE A 109 13.30 6.78 1.81
N ALA A 110 12.81 6.79 0.57
CA ALA A 110 12.68 5.58 -0.24
C ALA A 110 14.03 4.92 -0.51
N VAL A 111 15.05 5.70 -0.88
CA VAL A 111 16.42 5.18 -1.06
C VAL A 111 16.96 4.62 0.26
N LEU A 112 16.77 5.32 1.37
CA LEU A 112 17.20 4.84 2.68
C LEU A 112 16.52 3.53 3.07
N ASP A 113 15.21 3.40 2.84
CA ASP A 113 14.43 2.20 3.13
C ASP A 113 14.94 1.00 2.32
N VAL A 114 15.19 1.19 1.01
CA VAL A 114 15.78 0.15 0.16
C VAL A 114 17.17 -0.24 0.63
N LEU A 115 18.04 0.72 0.98
CA LEU A 115 19.38 0.43 1.49
C LEU A 115 19.32 -0.35 2.82
N LEU A 116 18.40 -0.01 3.71
CA LEU A 116 18.20 -0.75 4.97
C LEU A 116 17.67 -2.17 4.71
N CYS A 117 16.76 -2.33 3.76
CA CYS A 117 16.25 -3.64 3.34
C CYS A 117 17.39 -4.53 2.81
N LEU A 118 18.24 -4.01 1.92
CA LEU A 118 19.40 -4.73 1.39
C LEU A 118 20.45 -5.04 2.46
N ALA A 119 20.68 -4.11 3.39
CA ALA A 119 21.58 -4.33 4.52
C ALA A 119 21.05 -5.42 5.46
N ASN A 120 19.73 -5.47 5.69
CA ASN A 120 19.10 -6.51 6.49
C ASN A 120 19.20 -7.88 5.82
N TYR A 121 18.93 -7.96 4.51
CA TYR A 121 19.14 -9.17 3.73
C TYR A 121 20.60 -9.65 3.81
N SER A 122 21.55 -8.73 3.68
CA SER A 122 22.99 -9.00 3.75
C SER A 122 23.45 -9.56 5.10
N ARG A 123 22.70 -9.30 6.19
CA ARG A 123 22.98 -9.83 7.53
C ARG A 123 22.36 -11.20 7.81
N GLY A 124 21.25 -11.53 7.14
CA GLY A 124 20.27 -12.50 7.65
C GLY A 124 19.96 -13.68 6.73
N GLY A 125 20.74 -13.92 5.68
CA GLY A 125 20.60 -15.15 4.91
C GLY A 125 20.96 -16.37 5.77
N ASP A 126 20.17 -17.43 5.68
CA ASP A 126 20.63 -18.75 6.12
C ASP A 126 21.96 -19.02 5.41
N GLY A 127 23.02 -19.48 6.09
CA GLY A 127 24.37 -19.79 5.57
C GLY A 127 25.26 -18.61 5.11
N PRO A 128 26.37 -18.86 4.38
CA PRO A 128 27.37 -17.83 4.06
C PRO A 128 26.85 -16.77 3.09
N MET A 129 27.23 -15.51 3.36
CA MET A 129 26.95 -14.33 2.56
C MET A 129 28.27 -13.62 2.25
N CYS A 130 28.47 -13.19 1.00
CA CYS A 130 29.68 -12.49 0.60
C CYS A 130 29.38 -11.20 -0.17
N ARG A 131 30.33 -10.25 -0.08
CA ARG A 131 30.30 -9.02 -0.87
C ARG A 131 30.80 -9.35 -2.29
N PRO A 132 30.03 -9.08 -3.35
CA PRO A 132 30.47 -9.31 -4.71
C PRO A 132 31.63 -8.38 -5.08
N VAL A 133 32.62 -8.92 -5.79
CA VAL A 133 33.75 -8.16 -6.36
C VAL A 133 33.53 -8.04 -7.86
N ILE A 134 33.23 -6.83 -8.33
CA ILE A 134 33.05 -6.54 -9.75
C ILE A 134 34.36 -6.00 -10.32
N LEU A 135 34.95 -6.71 -11.28
CA LEU A 135 36.17 -6.30 -11.98
C LEU A 135 35.81 -5.63 -13.31
N LEU A 136 36.41 -4.47 -13.59
CA LEU A 136 36.20 -3.78 -14.86
C LEU A 136 36.79 -4.60 -16.01
N PRO A 137 36.16 -4.62 -17.20
CA PRO A 137 36.75 -5.20 -18.39
C PRO A 137 37.86 -4.26 -18.90
N GLU A 138 39.10 -4.50 -18.49
CA GLU A 138 40.30 -3.83 -19.02
C GLU A 138 41.15 -4.80 -19.84
N GLU A 139 42.20 -4.30 -20.51
CA GLU A 139 43.19 -5.13 -21.20
C GLU A 139 43.85 -6.10 -20.20
N GLY A 140 43.32 -7.32 -20.10
CA GLY A 140 43.85 -8.38 -19.22
C GLY A 140 42.77 -9.14 -18.43
N THR A 141 41.57 -8.57 -18.23
CA THR A 141 40.47 -9.25 -17.54
C THR A 141 39.39 -9.69 -18.53
N PRO A 142 39.41 -10.96 -18.98
CA PRO A 142 38.34 -11.49 -19.83
C PRO A 142 36.99 -11.48 -19.10
N PRO A 143 35.86 -11.63 -19.80
CA PRO A 143 34.56 -11.78 -19.14
C PRO A 143 34.51 -13.09 -18.34
N PHE A 144 34.14 -13.02 -17.06
CA PHE A 144 34.06 -14.21 -16.21
C PHE A 144 32.98 -14.09 -15.13
N LEU A 145 32.60 -15.24 -14.58
CA LEU A 145 31.72 -15.41 -13.43
C LEU A 145 32.31 -16.50 -12.53
N ASP A 146 32.70 -16.13 -11.31
CA ASP A 146 33.25 -17.00 -10.27
C ASP A 146 32.34 -16.95 -9.04
N LEU A 147 31.55 -18.00 -8.87
CA LEU A 147 30.66 -18.19 -7.73
C LEU A 147 31.07 -19.48 -7.01
N ARG A 148 31.44 -19.40 -5.73
CA ARG A 148 31.82 -20.57 -4.91
C ARG A 148 30.92 -20.71 -3.69
N GLY A 149 30.55 -21.94 -3.35
CA GLY A 149 29.62 -22.25 -2.26
C GLY A 149 28.28 -21.53 -2.43
N SER A 150 27.85 -21.31 -3.68
CA SER A 150 26.73 -20.44 -4.00
C SER A 150 25.39 -21.16 -3.87
N ARG A 151 24.36 -20.43 -3.45
CA ARG A 151 23.03 -20.99 -3.17
C ARG A 151 21.94 -20.19 -3.86
N HIS A 152 20.81 -20.85 -4.11
CA HIS A 152 19.70 -20.19 -4.77
C HIS A 152 19.04 -19.17 -3.81
N PRO A 153 18.96 -17.87 -4.14
CA PRO A 153 18.54 -16.81 -3.21
C PRO A 153 17.18 -17.00 -2.54
N CYS A 154 16.25 -17.68 -3.21
CA CYS A 154 14.89 -17.91 -2.72
C CYS A 154 14.66 -19.32 -2.15
N ILE A 155 15.65 -20.21 -2.16
CA ILE A 155 15.48 -21.61 -1.72
C ILE A 155 16.35 -21.81 -0.48
N THR A 156 15.71 -21.79 0.69
CA THR A 156 16.36 -22.10 1.97
C THR A 156 16.21 -23.57 2.34
N LYS A 157 15.14 -24.24 1.91
CA LYS A 157 14.89 -25.67 2.09
C LYS A 157 14.44 -26.33 0.80
N THR A 158 14.86 -27.57 0.58
CA THR A 158 14.39 -28.42 -0.53
C THR A 158 12.95 -28.87 -0.28
N PHE A 159 12.29 -29.42 -1.31
CA PHE A 159 10.92 -29.93 -1.21
C PHE A 159 10.75 -31.02 -0.13
N PHE A 160 11.81 -31.75 0.19
CA PHE A 160 11.84 -32.80 1.21
C PHE A 160 12.15 -32.28 2.63
N GLY A 161 12.40 -30.97 2.79
CA GLY A 161 12.72 -30.34 4.06
C GLY A 161 14.21 -30.31 4.40
N ASP A 162 15.06 -30.90 3.54
CA ASP A 162 16.51 -30.92 3.69
C ASP A 162 17.16 -29.61 3.21
N ASP A 163 18.37 -29.34 3.70
CA ASP A 163 19.15 -28.15 3.35
C ASP A 163 19.53 -28.11 1.86
N PHE A 164 19.52 -26.92 1.27
CA PHE A 164 19.95 -26.72 -0.12
C PHE A 164 21.47 -26.91 -0.25
N ILE A 165 21.90 -27.82 -1.12
CA ILE A 165 23.32 -28.11 -1.35
C ILE A 165 23.98 -26.92 -2.12
N PRO A 166 25.02 -26.28 -1.55
CA PRO A 166 25.76 -25.23 -2.25
C PRO A 166 26.44 -25.74 -3.52
N ASN A 167 26.53 -24.89 -4.55
CA ASN A 167 27.15 -25.22 -5.83
C ASN A 167 28.19 -24.18 -6.25
N ASP A 168 29.26 -24.66 -6.89
CA ASP A 168 30.25 -23.82 -7.55
C ASP A 168 29.84 -23.61 -9.02
N ILE A 169 29.86 -22.35 -9.47
CA ILE A 169 29.51 -21.96 -10.84
C ILE A 169 30.64 -21.08 -11.38
N LEU A 170 31.45 -21.68 -12.24
CA LEU A 170 32.63 -21.05 -12.84
C LEU A 170 32.42 -20.96 -14.36
N ILE A 171 32.49 -19.74 -14.91
CA ILE A 171 32.38 -19.46 -16.35
C ILE A 171 33.49 -18.49 -16.73
N GLY A 172 34.29 -18.83 -17.74
CA GLY A 172 35.38 -17.97 -18.22
C GLY A 172 36.52 -17.74 -17.23
N CYS A 173 36.58 -18.52 -16.14
CA CYS A 173 37.66 -18.45 -15.16
C CYS A 173 38.91 -19.16 -15.69
N GLU A 174 40.09 -18.61 -15.41
CA GLU A 174 41.38 -19.27 -15.64
C GLU A 174 41.68 -20.17 -14.42
N GLU A 175 41.59 -21.49 -14.58
CA GLU A 175 42.02 -22.43 -13.53
C GLU A 175 43.51 -22.75 -13.62
N GLU A 176 44.10 -22.71 -14.83
CA GLU A 176 45.52 -23.00 -15.09
C GLU A 176 46.03 -22.20 -16.31
N GLU A 177 47.27 -21.71 -16.27
CA GLU A 177 47.90 -20.85 -17.30
C GLU A 177 47.92 -21.47 -18.73
N GLU A 178 47.68 -22.78 -18.85
CA GLU A 178 47.73 -23.54 -20.11
C GLU A 178 46.36 -23.90 -20.69
N ASN A 179 45.28 -23.77 -19.92
CA ASN A 179 43.93 -24.15 -20.35
C ASN A 179 43.14 -22.91 -20.78
N GLY A 180 42.83 -22.83 -22.08
CA GLY A 180 42.06 -21.73 -22.65
C GLY A 180 40.72 -21.46 -21.94
N LYS A 181 40.22 -20.24 -22.08
CA LYS A 181 39.03 -19.73 -21.34
C LYS A 181 37.74 -20.44 -21.76
N ALA A 182 37.06 -21.05 -20.80
CA ALA A 182 35.80 -21.78 -21.02
C ALA A 182 34.56 -20.87 -20.86
N TYR A 183 34.17 -20.18 -21.94
CA TYR A 183 32.99 -19.29 -21.94
C TYR A 183 31.66 -20.01 -22.16
N CYS A 184 31.68 -21.24 -22.67
CA CYS A 184 30.48 -22.05 -22.92
C CYS A 184 30.55 -23.32 -22.07
N VAL A 185 29.67 -23.42 -21.08
CA VAL A 185 29.59 -24.56 -20.15
C VAL A 185 28.42 -25.45 -20.55
N LEU A 186 28.71 -26.68 -20.97
CA LEU A 186 27.70 -27.69 -21.31
C LEU A 186 27.27 -28.43 -20.03
N VAL A 187 26.10 -28.09 -19.51
CA VAL A 187 25.53 -28.74 -18.31
C VAL A 187 24.70 -29.96 -18.74
N THR A 188 25.14 -31.16 -18.35
CA THR A 188 24.45 -32.42 -18.61
C THR A 188 24.05 -33.12 -17.31
N GLY A 189 23.15 -34.11 -17.38
CA GLY A 189 22.72 -34.89 -16.20
C GLY A 189 21.26 -35.33 -16.28
N PRO A 190 20.81 -36.23 -15.37
CA PRO A 190 19.46 -36.77 -15.36
C PRO A 190 18.41 -35.68 -15.08
N ASN A 191 17.16 -35.90 -15.50
CA ASN A 191 16.03 -35.05 -15.13
C ASN A 191 15.86 -35.04 -13.59
N MET A 192 15.38 -33.92 -13.05
CA MET A 192 15.31 -33.65 -11.59
C MET A 192 16.67 -33.50 -10.87
N GLY A 193 17.80 -33.61 -11.57
CA GLY A 193 19.15 -33.43 -11.00
C GLY A 193 19.58 -31.97 -10.73
N GLY A 194 18.63 -31.03 -10.63
CA GLY A 194 18.93 -29.63 -10.29
C GLY A 194 19.47 -28.72 -11.41
N LYS A 195 19.61 -29.21 -12.64
CA LYS A 195 20.15 -28.43 -13.79
C LYS A 195 19.42 -27.10 -14.02
N SER A 196 18.09 -27.10 -14.05
CA SER A 196 17.29 -25.88 -14.21
C SER A 196 17.46 -24.92 -13.04
N THR A 197 17.57 -25.46 -11.82
CA THR A 197 17.80 -24.67 -10.59
C THR A 197 19.17 -24.00 -10.61
N LEU A 198 20.21 -24.72 -11.06
CA LEU A 198 21.57 -24.20 -11.20
C LEU A 198 21.63 -22.99 -12.16
N MET A 199 21.02 -23.11 -13.35
CA MET A 199 20.98 -22.02 -14.33
C MET A 199 20.17 -20.81 -13.83
N ARG A 200 19.05 -21.04 -13.13
CA ARG A 200 18.27 -19.96 -12.50
C ARG A 200 19.07 -19.26 -11.40
N GLN A 201 19.75 -20.04 -10.55
CA GLN A 201 20.62 -19.53 -9.51
C GLN A 201 21.72 -18.63 -10.09
N ALA A 202 22.42 -19.07 -11.14
CA ALA A 202 23.46 -18.26 -11.79
C ALA A 202 22.90 -16.90 -12.25
N GLY A 203 21.75 -16.90 -12.93
CA GLY A 203 21.11 -15.66 -13.40
C GLY A 203 20.66 -14.75 -12.26
N LEU A 204 20.07 -15.31 -11.19
CA LEU A 204 19.64 -14.53 -10.03
C LEU A 204 20.83 -13.93 -9.27
N LEU A 205 21.89 -14.70 -9.04
CA LEU A 205 23.08 -14.23 -8.34
C LEU A 205 23.81 -13.14 -9.13
N ALA A 206 23.85 -13.23 -10.46
CA ALA A 206 24.35 -12.17 -11.32
C ALA A 206 23.56 -10.86 -11.13
N VAL A 207 22.22 -10.93 -11.12
CA VAL A 207 21.35 -9.76 -10.87
C VAL A 207 21.62 -9.17 -9.49
N MET A 208 21.67 -10.02 -8.45
CA MET A 208 21.88 -9.56 -7.07
C MET A 208 23.25 -8.92 -6.87
N ALA A 209 24.30 -9.50 -7.47
CA ALA A 209 25.65 -8.98 -7.38
C ALA A 209 25.74 -7.56 -7.99
N GLN A 210 25.14 -7.34 -9.16
CA GLN A 210 25.11 -6.02 -9.82
C GLN A 210 24.08 -5.04 -9.24
N MET A 211 23.16 -5.51 -8.38
CA MET A 211 22.25 -4.64 -7.63
C MET A 211 22.95 -3.95 -6.44
N GLY A 212 24.18 -4.36 -6.09
CA GLY A 212 24.94 -3.80 -4.96
C GLY A 212 24.58 -4.43 -3.61
N CYS A 213 24.07 -5.67 -3.63
CA CYS A 213 23.71 -6.44 -2.43
C CYS A 213 24.74 -7.54 -2.16
N TYR A 214 24.87 -8.00 -0.91
CA TYR A 214 25.56 -9.26 -0.64
C TYR A 214 24.75 -10.40 -1.25
N ILE A 215 25.44 -11.48 -1.61
CA ILE A 215 24.82 -12.66 -2.20
C ILE A 215 25.08 -13.92 -1.35
N PRO A 216 24.22 -14.94 -1.42
CA PRO A 216 24.36 -16.18 -0.66
C PRO A 216 25.42 -17.11 -1.29
N ALA A 217 26.68 -16.73 -1.16
CA ALA A 217 27.85 -17.47 -1.61
C ALA A 217 29.03 -17.21 -0.66
N GLU A 218 30.07 -18.04 -0.75
CA GLU A 218 31.34 -17.81 -0.05
C GLU A 218 32.22 -16.83 -0.82
N VAL A 219 32.26 -16.99 -2.16
CA VAL A 219 33.01 -16.12 -3.06
C VAL A 219 32.13 -15.72 -4.24
N CYS A 220 32.20 -14.44 -4.61
CA CYS A 220 31.57 -13.90 -5.80
C CYS A 220 32.48 -12.89 -6.48
N ARG A 221 32.93 -13.22 -7.68
CA ARG A 221 33.71 -12.31 -8.53
C ARG A 221 33.16 -12.38 -9.94
N LEU A 222 33.00 -11.24 -10.59
CA LEU A 222 32.50 -11.19 -11.96
C LEU A 222 32.95 -9.92 -12.68
N THR A 223 32.95 -9.96 -13.99
CA THR A 223 32.88 -8.75 -14.81
C THR A 223 31.42 -8.30 -14.99
N PRO A 224 31.15 -7.00 -15.20
CA PRO A 224 29.80 -6.51 -15.48
C PRO A 224 29.13 -7.28 -16.63
N ILE A 225 27.96 -7.84 -16.36
CA ILE A 225 27.07 -8.46 -17.32
C ILE A 225 26.11 -7.39 -17.81
N ASP A 226 26.14 -7.12 -19.11
CA ASP A 226 25.26 -6.16 -19.78
C ASP A 226 23.82 -6.68 -19.87
N ARG A 227 23.65 -7.99 -20.09
CA ARG A 227 22.34 -8.62 -20.22
C ARG A 227 22.38 -10.12 -19.91
N VAL A 228 21.38 -10.58 -19.13
CA VAL A 228 21.15 -12.01 -18.87
C VAL A 228 20.11 -12.54 -19.86
N PHE A 229 20.52 -13.48 -20.71
CA PHE A 229 19.62 -14.19 -21.63
C PHE A 229 19.24 -15.55 -21.04
N THR A 230 17.96 -15.88 -21.03
CA THR A 230 17.48 -17.18 -20.56
C THR A 230 16.57 -17.84 -21.60
N ARG A 231 16.74 -19.15 -21.79
CA ARG A 231 15.82 -20.01 -22.54
C ARG A 231 15.37 -21.16 -21.65
N LEU A 232 14.83 -20.82 -20.49
CA LEU A 232 14.28 -21.76 -19.53
C LEU A 232 12.77 -21.89 -19.78
N GLY A 233 12.23 -23.11 -19.73
CA GLY A 233 10.81 -23.37 -20.01
C GLY A 233 9.88 -22.66 -19.02
N ALA A 234 8.74 -22.15 -19.51
CA ALA A 234 7.74 -21.39 -18.73
C ALA A 234 7.00 -22.22 -17.66
N SER A 235 7.24 -23.53 -17.56
CA SER A 235 6.47 -24.48 -16.75
C SER A 235 7.28 -25.23 -15.69
N ASP A 236 8.58 -24.99 -15.57
CA ASP A 236 9.42 -25.68 -14.58
C ASP A 236 9.13 -25.11 -13.18
N ARG A 237 8.32 -25.86 -12.42
CA ARG A 237 8.02 -25.61 -11.01
C ARG A 237 9.27 -25.89 -10.19
N ILE A 238 9.90 -24.82 -9.69
CA ILE A 238 11.09 -24.87 -8.82
C ILE A 238 10.88 -25.79 -7.59
N MET A 239 9.63 -25.93 -7.14
CA MET A 239 9.23 -26.75 -6.01
C MET A 239 8.99 -28.23 -6.33
N SER A 240 8.77 -28.64 -7.58
CA SER A 240 8.32 -30.02 -7.84
C SER A 240 9.43 -31.03 -8.09
N GLY A 241 10.65 -30.57 -8.42
CA GLY A 241 11.68 -31.46 -9.00
C GLY A 241 11.29 -31.92 -10.40
#